data_AF-A0A3D2DLJ5-F1
#
_entry.id   AF-A0A3D2DLJ5-F1
#
_cell.length_a   1.000
_cell.length_b   1.000
_cell.length_c   1.000
_cell.angle_alpha   90.00
_cell.angle_beta   90.00
_cell.angle_gamma   90.00
#
_symmetry.space_group_name_H-M   'P 1'
#
loop_
_entity.id
_entity.type
_entity.pdbx_description
1 polymer ?
#
loop_
_entity_poly.entity_id
_entity_poly.type
_entity_poly.pdbx_seq_one_letter_code
_entity_poly.pdbx_strand_id
1 'polypeptide(L)'
;MKRRNQYISQLGVSRRIYGGNFVTEKKLYRMRQRYRYGFDYRDIFNMDMSFAEWLYSHMRMYKDNSVHDDTMATVTFDGKEYTIQEAVDWIIENTGEFIRYGYYLDTHFDYITRYPLIGKMMSKFNPAVRMYLQEYEWLEDNECQITYNFIKAGRLFIEIMQYCWL
;
A
#
# COMPACT_ATOMS: atom_id res chain seq x y z
N MET A 1 22.96 -5.14 2.68
CA MET A 1 22.12 -4.50 1.64
C MET A 1 20.76 -4.11 2.23
N LYS A 2 20.41 -2.82 2.27
CA LYS A 2 19.04 -2.41 2.66
C LYS A 2 18.10 -2.76 1.50
N ARG A 3 17.46 -3.94 1.55
CA ARG A 3 16.40 -4.32 0.59
C ARG A 3 15.33 -3.21 0.63
N ARG A 4 15.19 -2.49 -0.49
CA ARG A 4 14.30 -1.32 -0.62
C ARG A 4 13.16 -1.72 -1.55
N ASN A 5 11.94 -1.64 -1.05
CA ASN A 5 10.79 -1.60 -1.93
C ASN A 5 10.70 -0.19 -2.54
N GLN A 6 11.12 -0.05 -3.79
CA GLN A 6 11.19 1.22 -4.50
C GLN A 6 9.81 1.74 -4.89
N TYR A 7 8.87 0.84 -5.20
CA TYR A 7 7.54 1.20 -5.69
C TYR A 7 6.72 1.92 -4.62
N ILE A 8 6.81 1.49 -3.36
CA ILE A 8 6.14 2.19 -2.24
C ILE A 8 6.70 3.62 -2.04
N SER A 9 8.01 3.84 -2.28
CA SER A 9 8.56 5.20 -2.25
C SER A 9 8.01 6.08 -3.37
N GLN A 10 7.80 5.52 -4.56
CA GLN A 10 7.27 6.24 -5.73
C GLN A 10 5.79 6.59 -5.56
N LEU A 11 5.07 5.84 -4.73
CA LEU A 11 3.67 6.10 -4.38
C LEU A 11 3.47 7.35 -3.49
N GLY A 12 4.53 8.07 -3.14
CA GLY A 12 4.47 9.25 -2.26
C GLY A 12 4.49 8.90 -0.77
N VAL A 13 4.44 7.62 -0.41
CA VAL A 13 4.65 7.19 0.97
C VAL A 13 6.14 7.28 1.27
N SER A 14 6.54 8.32 2.00
CA SER A 14 7.94 8.49 2.38
C SER A 14 8.43 7.25 3.12
N ARG A 15 9.68 6.83 2.84
CA ARG A 15 10.36 5.83 3.66
C ARG A 15 10.24 6.16 5.13
N ARG A 16 10.17 7.43 5.54
CA ARG A 16 10.06 7.76 6.95
C ARG A 16 8.82 7.22 7.64
N ILE A 17 7.77 6.99 6.87
CA ILE A 17 6.45 6.52 7.31
C ILE A 17 6.43 4.98 7.37
N TYR A 18 6.77 4.30 6.27
CA TYR A 18 6.79 2.83 6.24
C TYR A 18 8.11 2.19 6.73
N GLY A 19 9.15 2.99 7.01
CA GLY A 19 10.51 2.47 7.01
C GLY A 19 11.71 3.39 7.30
N GLY A 20 11.63 4.46 8.11
CA GLY A 20 12.78 5.37 8.37
C GLY A 20 12.61 6.56 9.35
N ASN A 21 12.99 6.35 10.61
CA ASN A 21 13.64 7.30 11.53
C ASN A 21 12.90 8.29 12.46
N PHE A 22 11.59 8.52 12.48
CA PHE A 22 11.05 9.34 13.60
C PHE A 22 9.63 8.99 14.05
N VAL A 23 9.43 7.77 14.58
CA VAL A 23 8.61 7.33 15.75
C VAL A 23 9.08 5.90 16.06
N THR A 24 9.45 5.62 17.30
CA THR A 24 10.35 4.50 17.65
C THR A 24 9.66 3.22 18.11
N GLU A 25 8.53 3.27 18.82
CA GLU A 25 8.01 2.07 19.51
C GLU A 25 7.47 1.01 18.57
N LYS A 26 6.47 1.33 17.75
CA LYS A 26 5.83 0.33 16.88
C LYS A 26 6.76 -0.22 15.80
N LYS A 27 7.70 0.57 15.26
CA LYS A 27 8.63 0.04 14.24
C LYS A 27 9.70 -0.87 14.85
N LEU A 28 10.29 -0.52 15.99
CA LEU A 28 11.22 -1.42 16.69
C LEU A 28 10.49 -2.67 17.17
N TYR A 29 9.25 -2.53 17.64
CA TYR A 29 8.38 -3.65 17.99
C TYR A 29 8.09 -4.54 16.79
N ARG A 30 7.62 -3.99 15.66
CA ARG A 30 7.39 -4.72 14.40
C ARG A 30 8.68 -5.37 13.87
N MET A 31 9.82 -4.69 13.95
CA MET A 31 11.12 -5.27 13.54
C MET A 31 11.51 -6.44 14.44
N ARG A 32 11.33 -6.33 15.76
CA ARG A 32 11.57 -7.44 16.71
C ARG A 32 10.62 -8.61 16.45
N GLN A 33 9.34 -8.34 16.18
CA GLN A 33 8.37 -9.37 15.84
C GLN A 33 8.71 -10.05 14.52
N ARG A 34 9.00 -9.30 13.44
CA ARG A 34 9.42 -9.87 12.16
C ARG A 34 10.72 -10.66 12.27
N TYR A 35 11.68 -10.20 13.08
CA TYR A 35 12.90 -10.95 13.34
C TYR A 35 12.62 -12.27 14.07
N ARG A 36 11.72 -12.26 15.06
CA ARG A 36 11.42 -13.43 15.89
C ARG A 36 10.45 -14.42 15.24
N TYR A 37 9.45 -13.92 14.51
CA TYR A 37 8.29 -14.69 14.04
C TYR A 37 8.15 -14.69 12.52
N GLY A 38 8.88 -13.84 11.78
CA GLY A 38 8.72 -13.66 10.34
C GLY A 38 7.63 -12.66 9.95
N PHE A 39 6.70 -12.34 10.85
CA PHE A 39 5.57 -11.41 10.66
C PHE A 39 5.41 -10.46 11.85
N ASP A 40 4.59 -9.41 11.72
CA ASP A 40 4.28 -8.48 12.82
C ASP A 40 2.80 -8.50 13.23
N TYR A 41 2.47 -7.80 14.32
CA TYR A 41 1.12 -7.83 14.89
C TYR A 41 0.02 -7.39 13.90
N ARG A 42 0.33 -6.59 12.86
CA ARG A 42 -0.66 -6.26 11.83
C ARG A 42 -1.12 -7.52 11.14
N ASP A 43 -0.16 -8.37 10.75
CA ASP A 43 -0.37 -9.61 10.02
C ASP A 43 -1.12 -10.67 10.84
N ILE A 44 -1.20 -10.51 12.17
CA ILE A 44 -1.93 -11.43 13.06
C ILE A 44 -3.44 -11.20 12.98
N PHE A 45 -3.87 -9.94 12.93
CA PHE A 45 -5.29 -9.58 12.96
C PHE A 45 -5.84 -9.30 11.58
N ASN A 46 -5.00 -8.75 10.68
CA ASN A 46 -5.39 -8.43 9.33
C ASN A 46 -4.16 -8.42 8.38
N MET A 47 -4.19 -9.27 7.36
CA MET A 47 -3.14 -9.34 6.34
C MET A 47 -3.27 -8.32 5.20
N ASP A 48 -4.34 -7.54 5.15
CA ASP A 48 -4.67 -6.63 4.05
C ASP A 48 -3.52 -5.69 3.69
N MET A 49 -2.88 -5.05 4.67
CA MET A 49 -1.76 -4.15 4.40
C MET A 49 -0.53 -4.87 3.84
N SER A 50 -0.20 -6.05 4.38
CA SER A 50 0.92 -6.84 3.88
C SER A 50 0.65 -7.41 2.49
N PHE A 51 -0.59 -7.84 2.23
CA PHE A 51 -1.02 -8.27 0.91
C PHE A 51 -1.03 -7.12 -0.09
N ALA A 52 -1.53 -5.95 0.28
CA ALA A 52 -1.52 -4.76 -0.56
C ALA A 52 -0.09 -4.34 -0.94
N GLU A 53 0.81 -4.24 0.05
CA GLU A 53 2.22 -3.93 -0.20
C GLU A 53 2.87 -4.92 -1.17
N TRP A 54 2.59 -6.21 -1.00
CA TRP A 54 3.04 -7.26 -1.89
C TRP A 54 2.46 -7.08 -3.29
N LEU A 55 1.13 -7.04 -3.42
CA LEU A 55 0.39 -6.99 -4.68
C LEU A 55 0.78 -5.77 -5.52
N TYR A 56 0.76 -4.57 -4.91
CA TYR A 56 1.15 -3.34 -5.59
C TYR A 56 2.56 -3.44 -6.18
N SER A 57 3.50 -3.94 -5.38
CA SER A 57 4.90 -4.02 -5.78
C SER A 57 5.14 -5.09 -6.84
N HIS A 58 4.40 -6.20 -6.77
CA HIS A 58 4.44 -7.26 -7.77
C HIS A 58 3.87 -6.78 -9.09
N MET A 59 2.70 -6.14 -9.10
CA MET A 59 2.11 -5.63 -10.34
C MET A 59 2.91 -4.49 -10.95
N ARG A 60 3.50 -3.61 -10.14
CA ARG A 60 4.45 -2.58 -10.63
C ARG A 60 5.67 -3.21 -11.28
N MET A 61 6.24 -4.24 -10.65
CA MET A 61 7.37 -4.95 -11.24
C MET A 61 6.98 -5.70 -12.53
N TYR A 62 5.80 -6.32 -12.55
CA TYR A 62 5.25 -6.96 -13.75
C TYR A 62 5.13 -5.93 -14.88
N LYS A 63 4.47 -4.78 -14.65
CA LYS A 63 4.31 -3.73 -15.65
C LYS A 63 5.65 -3.21 -16.20
N ASP A 64 6.66 -3.07 -15.33
CA ASP A 64 7.97 -2.56 -15.72
C ASP A 64 8.83 -3.58 -16.48
N ASN A 65 8.53 -4.89 -16.39
CA ASN A 65 9.43 -5.97 -16.87
C ASN A 65 8.74 -7.06 -17.71
N SER A 66 7.41 -7.02 -17.89
CA SER A 66 6.68 -7.99 -18.69
C SER A 66 7.19 -7.96 -20.13
N VAL A 67 7.40 -9.15 -20.70
CA VAL A 67 7.75 -9.34 -22.11
C VAL A 67 6.53 -9.73 -22.96
N HIS A 68 5.37 -9.90 -22.31
CA HIS A 68 4.12 -10.29 -22.95
C HIS A 68 3.42 -9.07 -23.56
N ASP A 69 2.72 -9.28 -24.67
CA ASP A 69 1.81 -8.26 -25.21
C ASP A 69 0.49 -8.28 -24.44
N ASP A 70 0.45 -7.52 -23.35
CA ASP A 70 -0.69 -7.41 -22.45
C ASP A 70 -1.91 -6.68 -23.07
N THR A 71 -1.81 -6.22 -24.33
CA THR A 71 -2.91 -5.54 -25.04
C THR A 71 -3.85 -6.49 -25.79
N MET A 72 -3.39 -7.72 -26.07
CA MET A 72 -4.11 -8.67 -26.93
C MET A 72 -5.04 -9.60 -26.14
N ALA A 73 -4.62 -10.02 -24.94
CA ALA A 73 -5.41 -10.89 -24.09
C ALA A 73 -6.42 -10.06 -23.27
N THR A 74 -7.65 -10.56 -23.17
CA THR A 74 -8.71 -9.94 -22.38
C THR A 74 -9.26 -10.88 -21.32
N VAL A 75 -9.79 -10.30 -20.25
CA VAL A 75 -10.52 -10.98 -19.19
C VAL A 75 -11.83 -10.27 -18.94
N THR A 76 -12.90 -11.03 -18.72
CA THR A 76 -14.19 -10.48 -18.30
C THR A 76 -14.29 -10.52 -16.79
N PHE A 77 -14.35 -9.35 -16.16
CA PHE A 77 -14.47 -9.19 -14.72
C PHE A 77 -15.60 -8.22 -14.38
N ASP A 78 -16.52 -8.66 -13.51
CA ASP A 78 -17.67 -7.87 -13.06
C ASP A 78 -18.53 -7.31 -14.21
N GLY A 79 -18.71 -8.13 -15.27
CA GLY A 79 -19.48 -7.76 -16.45
C GLY A 79 -18.79 -6.80 -17.42
N LYS A 80 -17.53 -6.40 -17.15
CA LYS A 80 -16.72 -5.58 -18.03
C LYS A 80 -15.52 -6.37 -18.57
N GLU A 81 -15.22 -6.17 -19.84
CA GLU A 81 -14.01 -6.69 -20.46
C GLU A 81 -12.84 -5.75 -20.19
N TYR A 82 -11.70 -6.32 -19.82
CA TYR A 82 -10.43 -5.63 -19.62
C TYR A 82 -9.36 -6.31 -20.43
N THR A 83 -8.51 -5.56 -21.12
CA THR A 83 -7.18 -6.06 -21.50
C THR A 83 -6.38 -6.38 -20.24
N ILE A 84 -5.39 -7.29 -20.35
CA ILE A 84 -4.48 -7.55 -19.22
C ILE A 84 -3.79 -6.27 -18.76
N GLN A 85 -3.40 -5.40 -19.71
CA GLN A 85 -2.82 -4.10 -19.38
C GLN A 85 -3.77 -3.22 -18.55
N GLU A 86 -5.03 -3.08 -18.95
CA GLU A 86 -6.01 -2.28 -18.20
C GLU A 86 -6.26 -2.88 -16.81
N ALA A 87 -6.31 -4.21 -16.70
CA ALA A 87 -6.49 -4.89 -15.43
C ALA A 87 -5.29 -4.66 -14.49
N VAL A 88 -4.06 -4.77 -15.01
CA VAL A 88 -2.82 -4.47 -14.26
C VAL A 88 -2.82 -3.04 -13.76
N ASP A 89 -3.17 -2.08 -14.62
CA ASP A 89 -3.20 -0.66 -14.29
C ASP A 89 -4.23 -0.36 -13.20
N TRP A 90 -5.42 -0.96 -13.32
CA TRP A 90 -6.48 -0.83 -12.33
C TRP A 90 -6.09 -1.44 -10.98
N ILE A 91 -5.43 -2.60 -10.97
CA ILE A 91 -4.93 -3.22 -9.74
C ILE A 91 -3.88 -2.31 -9.07
N ILE A 92 -2.93 -1.79 -9.84
CA ILE A 92 -1.88 -0.89 -9.35
C ILE A 92 -2.48 0.36 -8.72
N GLU A 93 -3.44 0.99 -9.39
CA GLU A 93 -4.08 2.22 -8.93
C GLU A 93 -4.79 1.99 -7.59
N ASN A 94 -5.72 1.04 -7.54
CA ASN A 94 -6.58 0.81 -6.38
C ASN A 94 -5.81 0.23 -5.18
N THR A 95 -4.83 -0.64 -5.43
CA THR A 95 -3.95 -1.14 -4.36
C THR A 95 -3.05 -0.02 -3.84
N GLY A 96 -2.55 0.85 -4.72
CA GLY A 96 -1.74 2.00 -4.34
C GLY A 96 -2.52 3.04 -3.53
N GLU A 97 -3.80 3.25 -3.85
CA GLU A 97 -4.69 4.09 -3.05
C GLU A 97 -4.91 3.51 -1.65
N PHE A 98 -5.22 2.20 -1.55
CA PHE A 98 -5.38 1.52 -0.27
C PHE A 98 -4.13 1.59 0.62
N ILE A 99 -2.93 1.42 0.04
CA ILE A 99 -1.66 1.57 0.78
C ILE A 99 -1.51 3.00 1.32
N ARG A 100 -1.78 4.02 0.49
CA ARG A 100 -1.69 5.42 0.90
C ARG A 100 -2.65 5.69 2.06
N TYR A 101 -3.88 5.22 1.93
CA TYR A 101 -4.89 5.32 2.97
C TYR A 101 -4.49 4.63 4.28
N GLY A 102 -4.06 3.37 4.23
CA GLY A 102 -3.67 2.62 5.42
C GLY A 102 -2.47 3.25 6.16
N TYR A 103 -1.49 3.79 5.42
CA TYR A 103 -0.38 4.54 6.01
C TYR A 103 -0.79 5.91 6.55
N TYR A 104 -1.77 6.57 5.91
CA TYR A 104 -2.35 7.81 6.44
C TYR A 104 -3.03 7.53 7.79
N LEU A 105 -3.86 6.50 7.90
CA LEU A 105 -4.51 6.12 9.15
C LEU A 105 -3.53 5.79 10.28
N ASP A 106 -2.52 4.94 10.02
CA ASP A 106 -1.51 4.57 11.04
C ASP A 106 -0.77 5.83 11.52
N THR A 107 -0.44 6.74 10.60
CA THR A 107 0.22 8.02 10.91
C THR A 107 -0.72 9.00 11.63
N HIS A 108 -1.96 9.16 11.19
CA HIS A 108 -2.93 10.05 11.82
C HIS A 108 -3.21 9.59 13.27
N PHE A 109 -3.48 8.30 13.46
CA PHE A 109 -3.72 7.73 14.78
C PHE A 109 -2.53 7.96 15.72
N ASP A 110 -1.30 7.70 15.26
CA ASP A 110 -0.10 7.82 16.11
C ASP A 110 0.24 9.28 16.46
N TYR A 111 0.04 10.24 15.53
CA TYR A 111 0.50 11.63 15.71
C TYR A 111 -0.61 12.62 16.07
N ILE A 112 -1.88 12.29 15.85
CA ILE A 112 -3.00 13.20 16.10
C ILE A 112 -3.88 12.64 17.22
N THR A 113 -4.31 11.38 17.12
CA THR A 113 -5.27 10.79 18.07
C THR A 113 -4.63 10.34 19.38
N ARG A 114 -3.56 9.53 19.31
CA ARG A 114 -2.97 8.88 20.48
C ARG A 114 -2.08 9.82 21.30
N TYR A 115 -1.38 10.74 20.66
CA TYR A 115 -0.48 11.69 21.31
C TYR A 115 -0.70 13.12 20.79
N PRO A 116 -1.82 13.79 21.11
CA PRO A 116 -2.19 15.07 20.47
C PRO A 116 -1.14 16.18 20.63
N LEU A 117 -0.46 16.23 21.79
CA LEU A 117 0.56 17.24 22.10
C LEU A 117 1.95 16.86 21.56
N ILE A 118 2.40 15.62 21.81
CA ILE A 118 3.72 15.13 21.38
C ILE A 118 3.75 14.91 19.86
N GLY A 119 2.68 14.39 19.29
CA GLY A 119 2.52 14.16 17.86
C GLY A 119 2.40 15.46 17.05
N LYS A 120 1.75 16.51 17.59
CA LYS A 120 1.81 17.87 17.00
C LYS A 120 3.22 18.47 17.01
N MET A 121 4.03 18.22 18.04
CA MET A 121 5.45 18.62 18.03
C MET A 121 6.25 17.77 17.03
N MET A 122 6.07 16.45 17.04
CA MET A 122 6.82 15.51 16.19
C MET A 122 6.52 15.71 14.70
N SER A 123 5.28 16.03 14.32
CA SER A 123 4.94 16.40 12.94
C SER A 123 5.63 17.69 12.52
N LYS A 124 5.74 18.70 13.42
CA LYS A 124 6.54 19.91 13.14
C LYS A 124 8.03 19.61 12.95
N PHE A 125 8.60 18.64 13.65
CA PHE A 125 10.00 18.25 13.54
C PHE A 125 10.29 17.24 12.42
N ASN A 126 9.28 16.60 11.83
CA ASN A 126 9.43 15.68 10.70
C ASN A 126 8.65 16.17 9.47
N PRO A 127 9.29 16.95 8.58
CA PRO A 127 8.64 17.55 7.41
C PRO A 127 7.94 16.52 6.51
N ALA A 128 8.49 15.30 6.39
CA ALA A 128 7.90 14.26 5.55
C ALA A 128 6.56 13.72 6.10
N VAL A 129 6.41 13.65 7.42
CA VAL A 129 5.15 13.23 8.06
C VAL A 129 4.12 14.36 7.96
N ARG A 130 4.56 15.61 8.19
CA ARG A 130 3.70 16.77 8.03
C ARG A 130 3.21 16.93 6.59
N MET A 131 4.09 16.85 5.60
CA MET A 131 3.71 16.94 4.19
C MET A 131 2.72 15.84 3.83
N TYR A 132 2.98 14.59 4.22
CA TYR A 132 2.07 13.47 3.94
C TYR A 132 0.68 13.67 4.56
N LEU A 133 0.60 14.16 5.81
CA LEU A 133 -0.69 14.45 6.47
C LEU A 133 -1.39 15.72 5.93
N GLN A 134 -0.66 16.62 5.26
CA GLN A 134 -1.22 17.87 4.70
C GLN A 134 -1.63 17.72 3.24
N GLU A 135 -0.88 16.95 2.46
CA GLU A 135 -1.11 16.73 1.02
C GLU A 135 -2.18 15.65 0.77
N TYR A 136 -2.35 14.72 1.71
CA TYR A 136 -3.38 13.70 1.61
C TYR A 136 -4.71 14.25 2.15
N GLU A 137 -5.50 14.87 1.28
CA GLU A 137 -6.85 15.35 1.58
C GLU A 137 -7.78 14.15 1.73
N TRP A 138 -8.06 13.77 2.98
CA TRP A 138 -8.93 12.64 3.31
C TRP A 138 -10.37 13.11 3.54
N LEU A 139 -11.31 12.41 2.93
CA LEU A 139 -12.74 12.47 3.23
C LEU A 139 -13.16 11.10 3.79
N GLU A 140 -13.79 11.11 4.97
CA GLU A 140 -14.28 9.89 5.67
C GLU A 140 -15.17 9.03 4.77
N ASP A 141 -15.93 9.70 3.90
CA ASP A 141 -16.85 9.08 2.94
C ASP A 141 -16.16 8.13 1.93
N ASN A 142 -14.83 8.22 1.73
CA ASN A 142 -14.11 7.43 0.74
C ASN A 142 -13.54 6.10 1.30
N GLU A 143 -13.53 5.87 2.61
CA GLU A 143 -12.93 4.66 3.22
C GLU A 143 -13.53 3.36 2.67
N CYS A 144 -14.87 3.30 2.64
CA CYS A 144 -15.59 2.12 2.16
C CYS A 144 -15.26 1.83 0.70
N GLN A 145 -15.17 2.89 -0.12
CA GLN A 145 -14.86 2.77 -1.55
C GLN A 145 -13.42 2.29 -1.78
N ILE A 146 -12.44 2.84 -1.05
CA ILE A 146 -11.03 2.44 -1.15
C ILE A 146 -10.87 0.96 -0.78
N THR A 147 -11.48 0.55 0.32
CA THR A 147 -11.44 -0.85 0.77
C THR A 147 -12.15 -1.79 -0.22
N TYR A 148 -13.32 -1.41 -0.71
CA TYR A 148 -14.06 -2.16 -1.70
C TYR A 148 -13.28 -2.31 -3.02
N ASN A 149 -12.66 -1.23 -3.49
CA ASN A 149 -11.83 -1.24 -4.68
C ASN A 149 -10.59 -2.12 -4.53
N PHE A 150 -9.93 -2.09 -3.37
CA PHE A 150 -8.81 -2.99 -3.08
C PHE A 150 -9.23 -4.47 -3.08
N ILE A 151 -10.37 -4.80 -2.48
CA ILE A 151 -10.90 -6.18 -2.50
C ILE A 151 -11.17 -6.61 -3.95
N LYS A 152 -11.77 -5.74 -4.76
CA LYS A 152 -11.95 -5.99 -6.20
C LYS A 152 -10.63 -6.14 -6.94
N ALA A 153 -9.61 -5.35 -6.62
CA ALA A 153 -8.29 -5.45 -7.23
C ALA A 153 -7.63 -6.80 -6.91
N GLY A 154 -7.75 -7.28 -5.67
CA GLY A 154 -7.29 -8.62 -5.29
C GLY A 154 -8.02 -9.73 -6.06
N ARG A 155 -9.32 -9.60 -6.31
CA ARG A 155 -10.08 -10.55 -7.13
C ARG A 155 -9.67 -10.51 -8.60
N LEU A 156 -9.56 -9.32 -9.18
CA LEU A 156 -9.11 -9.14 -10.57
C LEU A 156 -7.71 -9.70 -10.77
N PHE A 157 -6.82 -9.52 -9.79
CA PHE A 157 -5.49 -10.14 -9.79
C PHE A 157 -5.57 -11.66 -9.95
N ILE A 158 -6.44 -12.34 -9.20
CA ILE A 158 -6.60 -13.80 -9.30
C ILE A 158 -7.05 -14.23 -10.70
N GLU A 159 -7.92 -13.45 -11.36
CA GLU A 159 -8.39 -13.73 -12.72
C GLU A 159 -7.26 -13.58 -13.75
N ILE A 160 -6.49 -12.49 -13.70
CA ILE A 160 -5.40 -12.25 -14.68
C ILE A 160 -4.18 -13.16 -14.47
N MET A 161 -4.04 -13.74 -13.27
CA MET A 161 -2.98 -14.70 -12.97
C MET A 161 -3.06 -15.98 -13.78
N GLN A 162 -4.16 -16.24 -14.50
CA GLN A 162 -4.20 -17.34 -15.46
C GLN A 162 -3.46 -17.02 -16.77
N TYR A 163 -3.25 -15.74 -17.05
CA TYR A 163 -2.70 -15.23 -18.31
C TYR A 163 -1.25 -14.76 -18.17
N CYS A 164 -0.87 -14.22 -16.99
CA CYS A 164 0.46 -13.66 -16.74
C CYS A 164 1.59 -14.71 -16.64
N TRP A 165 1.29 -16.01 -16.78
CA TRP A 165 2.27 -17.13 -16.69
C TRP A 165 2.26 -18.04 -17.91
N LEU A 166 1.59 -17.64 -18.99
CA LEU A 166 1.57 -18.31 -20.30
C LEU A 166 2.47 -17.55 -21.29
#